data_AF-A0AAD6G8Y5-F1
#
_entry.id   AF-A0AAD6G8Y5-F1
#
_cell.length_a   1.000
_cell.length_b   1.000
_cell.length_c   1.000
_cell.angle_alpha   90.00
_cell.angle_beta   90.00
_cell.angle_gamma   90.00
#
_symmetry.space_group_name_H-M   'P 1'
#
loop_
_entity.id
_entity.type
_entity.pdbx_description
1 polymer ?
#
loop_
_entity_poly.entity_id
_entity_poly.type
_entity_poly.pdbx_seq_one_letter_code
_entity_poly.pdbx_strand_id
1 'polypeptide(L)'
;MRRFIENLRYSSKDSTANIASRQQILLPGGSSSKPSSSKAPACDNPPPYEEHQTIPQISTLDSAFDDLKNYDTILLVEDSSSMDGPRWREAEAAIAAIAGICTKHDTDGIDLYFLNHRKERNAPNGAYTNIKIEEQVRNIFASVAPRGATPVGRRLRDILQPYMYRVKWMQQAPRDMYGELRDPALFVRPINIITITDGEFTDDAESIIGQFVEILDMCVAPPEQVGIQFFQIGEDEDARAYLEELDNNLGQNSQRKHVRDIVDTVPWRGSNGSTLDGEGVLKCVLGAVNKRLDRKKV
;
A
#
# COMPACT_ATOMS: atom_id res chain seq x y z
N MET A 1 2.70 4.95 -37.62
CA MET A 1 3.42 4.03 -36.71
C MET A 1 4.94 3.92 -37.01
N ARG A 2 5.59 4.99 -37.51
CA ARG A 2 7.06 5.06 -37.75
C ARG A 2 7.73 6.34 -37.20
N ARG A 3 7.01 7.14 -36.40
CA ARG A 3 7.52 8.40 -35.81
C ARG A 3 7.67 8.37 -34.28
N PHE A 4 7.47 7.21 -33.65
CA PHE A 4 7.50 7.08 -32.18
C PHE A 4 8.76 6.37 -31.65
N ILE A 5 9.66 5.91 -32.53
CA ILE A 5 10.86 5.12 -32.16
C ILE A 5 12.15 5.96 -32.15
N GLU A 6 12.16 7.20 -32.65
CA GLU A 6 13.40 8.00 -32.76
C GLU A 6 13.79 8.82 -31.51
N ASN A 7 12.92 8.95 -30.50
CA ASN A 7 13.17 9.86 -29.37
C ASN A 7 13.83 9.23 -28.11
N LEU A 8 14.34 8.00 -28.17
CA LEU A 8 14.96 7.32 -27.01
C LEU A 8 16.49 7.12 -27.13
N ARG A 9 17.18 7.81 -28.03
CA ARG A 9 18.63 7.63 -28.26
C ARG A 9 19.55 8.80 -27.89
N TYR A 10 19.07 9.77 -27.11
CA TYR A 10 19.90 10.93 -26.75
C TYR A 10 19.79 11.31 -25.28
N SER A 11 20.41 10.52 -24.39
CA SER A 11 21.01 11.04 -23.14
C SER A 11 21.69 9.89 -22.38
N SER A 12 22.98 9.64 -22.66
CA SER A 12 23.91 9.03 -21.71
C SER A 12 25.32 9.07 -22.30
N LYS A 13 26.10 10.07 -21.90
CA LYS A 13 27.56 10.00 -21.91
C LYS A 13 28.13 10.83 -20.76
N ASP A 14 29.20 10.25 -20.21
CA ASP A 14 30.26 10.84 -19.40
C ASP A 14 30.06 10.95 -17.88
N SER A 15 30.69 10.02 -17.14
CA SER A 15 31.97 10.35 -16.48
C SER A 15 32.61 9.12 -15.82
N THR A 16 33.78 8.75 -16.35
CA THR A 16 34.79 7.90 -15.70
C THR A 16 35.88 8.79 -15.12
N ALA A 17 36.26 8.59 -13.85
CA ALA A 17 37.61 8.94 -13.37
C ALA A 17 37.98 8.10 -12.14
N ASN A 18 38.99 7.27 -12.33
CA ASN A 18 39.83 6.62 -11.32
C ASN A 18 40.51 7.66 -10.42
N ILE A 19 40.86 7.28 -9.18
CA ILE A 19 42.21 7.42 -8.60
C ILE A 19 42.33 6.48 -7.39
N ALA A 20 43.30 5.59 -7.47
CA ALA A 20 43.80 4.76 -6.39
C ALA A 20 44.81 5.56 -5.54
N SER A 21 44.88 5.29 -4.23
CA SER A 21 46.08 5.51 -3.44
C SER A 21 46.13 4.56 -2.26
N ARG A 22 47.13 3.68 -2.30
CA ARG A 22 47.49 2.68 -1.30
C ARG A 22 48.82 3.15 -0.71
N GLN A 23 48.87 3.40 0.59
CA GLN A 23 50.13 3.45 1.34
C GLN A 23 49.94 2.77 2.70
N GLN A 24 50.94 1.96 3.04
CA GLN A 24 51.04 1.09 4.18
C GLN A 24 52.31 1.51 4.94
N ILE A 25 52.46 0.95 6.15
CA ILE A 25 53.68 0.79 6.97
C ILE A 25 53.93 1.91 8.01
N LEU A 26 53.80 1.58 9.32
CA LEU A 26 54.91 1.25 10.24
C LEU A 26 54.42 1.05 11.69
N LEU A 27 54.81 -0.07 12.31
CA LEU A 27 54.89 -0.29 13.76
C LEU A 27 56.30 0.08 14.24
N PRO A 28 56.50 0.44 15.52
CA PRO A 28 57.00 -0.52 16.53
C PRO A 28 56.29 -0.32 17.89
N GLY A 29 56.34 -1.15 18.94
CA GLY A 29 57.22 -2.21 19.43
C GLY A 29 57.23 -2.10 20.97
N GLY A 30 57.42 -3.19 21.72
CA GLY A 30 57.81 -3.13 23.15
C GLY A 30 57.03 -4.02 24.12
N SER A 31 57.75 -4.89 24.84
CA SER A 31 57.27 -5.99 25.68
C SER A 31 57.30 -5.71 27.19
N SER A 32 56.53 -6.55 27.91
CA SER A 32 56.76 -7.13 29.25
C SER A 32 56.85 -6.24 30.52
N SER A 33 55.98 -6.50 31.50
CA SER A 33 56.30 -7.22 32.77
C SER A 33 55.28 -6.90 33.91
N LYS A 34 54.87 -7.95 34.64
CA LYS A 34 54.23 -7.94 35.98
C LYS A 34 55.36 -7.98 37.06
N PRO A 35 55.16 -7.95 38.41
CA PRO A 35 53.92 -8.13 39.22
C PRO A 35 53.79 -7.21 40.48
N SER A 36 52.64 -7.28 41.19
CA SER A 36 52.57 -7.15 42.66
C SER A 36 51.18 -7.57 43.19
N SER A 37 51.20 -8.29 44.30
CA SER A 37 50.12 -8.95 45.05
C SER A 37 49.28 -8.03 45.94
N SER A 38 48.00 -8.34 46.20
CA SER A 38 47.52 -8.77 47.53
C SER A 38 45.98 -8.90 47.65
N LYS A 39 45.57 -9.93 48.40
CA LYS A 39 44.32 -10.15 49.19
C LYS A 39 42.98 -10.45 48.48
N ALA A 40 42.43 -11.63 48.82
CA ALA A 40 41.02 -12.05 48.65
C ALA A 40 40.10 -11.36 49.70
N PRO A 41 38.75 -11.32 49.55
CA PRO A 41 37.86 -12.50 49.54
C PRO A 41 36.73 -12.46 48.48
N ALA A 42 35.98 -13.56 48.41
CA ALA A 42 34.95 -13.88 47.41
C ALA A 42 33.73 -12.94 47.39
N CYS A 43 33.19 -12.71 46.18
CA CYS A 43 31.77 -12.47 45.92
C CYS A 43 31.41 -12.81 44.46
N ASP A 44 30.38 -13.63 44.32
CA ASP A 44 29.34 -13.66 43.28
C ASP A 44 29.74 -13.51 41.80
N ASN A 45 29.55 -14.60 41.04
CA ASN A 45 29.51 -14.58 39.58
C ASN A 45 28.40 -13.60 39.10
N PRO A 46 28.67 -12.74 38.09
CA PRO A 46 27.61 -11.95 37.47
C PRO A 46 26.64 -12.87 36.68
N PRO A 47 25.38 -12.47 36.51
CA PRO A 47 24.41 -13.29 35.77
C PRO A 47 24.87 -13.44 34.30
N PRO A 48 24.43 -14.50 33.61
CA PRO A 48 24.70 -14.64 32.18
C PRO A 48 24.14 -13.43 31.45
N TYR A 49 24.90 -12.90 30.48
CA TYR A 49 24.41 -11.91 29.54
C TYR A 49 23.10 -12.42 28.92
N GLU A 50 21.99 -11.76 29.21
CA GLU A 50 20.78 -11.90 28.40
C GLU A 50 21.12 -11.33 27.03
N GLU A 51 21.27 -12.22 26.03
CA GLU A 51 21.09 -11.83 24.65
C GLU A 51 19.72 -11.17 24.56
N HIS A 52 19.69 -9.85 24.32
CA HIS A 52 18.50 -9.19 23.84
C HIS A 52 18.12 -9.86 22.52
N GLN A 53 17.19 -10.81 22.61
CA GLN A 53 16.51 -11.39 21.47
C GLN A 53 15.75 -10.26 20.79
N THR A 54 16.33 -9.73 19.71
CA THR A 54 15.57 -8.99 18.71
C THR A 54 14.47 -9.91 18.20
N ILE A 55 13.24 -9.52 18.51
CA ILE A 55 11.97 -10.23 18.45
C ILE A 55 11.73 -10.92 17.08
N PRO A 56 11.36 -12.21 17.02
CA PRO A 56 11.01 -12.94 15.78
C PRO A 56 9.79 -12.39 15.00
N GLN A 57 9.00 -11.50 15.61
CA GLN A 57 7.75 -10.98 15.02
C GLN A 57 7.98 -9.95 13.92
N ILE A 58 9.06 -9.14 14.01
CA ILE A 58 9.35 -8.10 13.01
C ILE A 58 9.69 -8.75 11.66
N SER A 59 10.52 -9.80 11.67
CA SER A 59 10.86 -10.55 10.45
C SER A 59 9.67 -11.25 9.79
N THR A 60 8.64 -11.64 10.57
CA THR A 60 7.43 -12.25 10.00
C THR A 60 6.47 -11.24 9.38
N LEU A 61 6.42 -10.02 9.92
CA LEU A 61 5.62 -8.92 9.36
C LEU A 61 6.25 -8.39 8.07
N ASP A 62 7.57 -8.18 8.05
CA ASP A 62 8.29 -7.76 6.84
C ASP A 62 8.09 -8.75 5.68
N SER A 63 8.15 -10.06 5.98
CA SER A 63 7.85 -11.10 4.98
C SER A 63 6.39 -11.09 4.52
N ALA A 64 5.45 -10.58 5.30
CA ALA A 64 4.06 -10.44 4.89
C ALA A 64 3.88 -9.25 3.93
N PHE A 65 4.59 -8.16 4.18
CA PHE A 65 4.60 -6.98 3.31
C PHE A 65 5.31 -7.20 1.97
N ASP A 66 6.16 -8.22 1.84
CA ASP A 66 6.80 -8.58 0.57
C ASP A 66 5.82 -8.89 -0.57
N ASP A 67 4.58 -9.28 -0.25
CA ASP A 67 3.54 -9.50 -1.25
C ASP A 67 3.12 -8.19 -1.94
N LEU A 68 3.36 -7.02 -1.32
CA LEU A 68 2.98 -5.72 -1.87
C LEU A 68 3.66 -5.39 -3.20
N LYS A 69 4.87 -5.92 -3.44
CA LYS A 69 5.57 -5.70 -4.72
C LYS A 69 4.78 -6.21 -5.93
N ASN A 70 3.84 -7.13 -5.71
CA ASN A 70 3.02 -7.72 -6.76
C ASN A 70 1.81 -6.85 -7.13
N TYR A 71 1.56 -5.74 -6.42
CA TYR A 71 0.40 -4.89 -6.59
C TYR A 71 0.79 -3.44 -6.85
N ASP A 72 0.03 -2.74 -7.71
CA ASP A 72 -0.02 -1.28 -7.76
C ASP A 72 -0.87 -0.81 -6.56
N THR A 73 -0.28 -0.09 -5.59
CA THR A 73 -1.04 0.43 -4.44
C THR A 73 -1.64 1.80 -4.76
N ILE A 74 -2.96 1.92 -4.57
CA ILE A 74 -3.72 3.15 -4.78
C ILE A 74 -4.37 3.56 -3.46
N LEU A 75 -4.12 4.77 -3.01
CA LEU A 75 -4.81 5.39 -1.87
C LEU A 75 -5.94 6.26 -2.38
N LEU A 76 -7.17 5.97 -1.97
CA LEU A 76 -8.35 6.78 -2.25
C LEU A 76 -8.80 7.49 -0.97
N VAL A 77 -8.65 8.80 -0.92
CA VAL A 77 -8.87 9.59 0.29
C VAL A 77 -10.16 10.38 0.18
N GLU A 78 -11.03 10.23 1.17
CA GLU A 78 -12.16 11.12 1.36
C GLU A 78 -11.70 12.51 1.79
N ASP A 79 -12.02 13.50 0.97
CA ASP A 79 -11.86 14.93 1.24
C ASP A 79 -13.22 15.64 1.19
N SER A 80 -14.29 15.01 1.67
CA SER A 80 -15.62 15.60 1.80
C SER A 80 -15.68 16.63 2.93
N SER A 81 -16.77 17.40 3.04
CA SER A 81 -16.90 18.37 4.14
C SER A 81 -16.98 17.74 5.54
N SER A 82 -17.41 16.48 5.67
CA SER A 82 -17.50 15.79 6.98
C SER A 82 -16.13 15.48 7.58
N MET A 83 -15.09 15.44 6.75
CA MET A 83 -13.72 15.17 7.18
C MET A 83 -13.03 16.37 7.86
N ASP A 84 -13.63 17.57 7.88
CA ASP A 84 -12.98 18.76 8.41
C ASP A 84 -12.52 18.61 9.89
N GLY A 85 -11.40 19.25 10.23
CA GLY A 85 -10.86 19.25 11.59
C GLY A 85 -10.11 17.98 11.99
N PRO A 86 -10.50 17.26 13.07
CA PRO A 86 -9.75 16.10 13.58
C PRO A 86 -9.68 14.91 12.60
N ARG A 87 -10.78 14.61 11.88
CA ARG A 87 -10.84 13.47 10.95
C ARG A 87 -9.83 13.61 9.80
N TRP A 88 -9.65 14.82 9.27
CA TRP A 88 -8.66 15.10 8.24
C TRP A 88 -7.22 14.88 8.72
N ARG A 89 -6.90 15.31 9.95
CA ARG A 89 -5.58 15.10 10.56
C ARG A 89 -5.32 13.62 10.85
N GLU A 90 -6.36 12.89 11.24
CA GLU A 90 -6.30 11.45 11.46
C GLU A 90 -6.05 10.70 10.14
N ALA A 91 -6.77 11.06 9.08
CA ALA A 91 -6.55 10.52 7.74
C ALA A 91 -5.13 10.80 7.23
N GLU A 92 -4.62 12.03 7.38
CA GLU A 92 -3.23 12.37 7.02
C GLU A 92 -2.22 11.45 7.74
N ALA A 93 -2.38 11.28 9.05
CA ALA A 93 -1.49 10.45 9.85
C ALA A 93 -1.55 8.97 9.43
N ALA A 94 -2.75 8.44 9.21
CA ALA A 94 -2.98 7.08 8.72
C ALA A 94 -2.28 6.85 7.38
N ILE A 95 -2.50 7.77 6.44
CA ILE A 95 -2.01 7.66 5.07
C ILE A 95 -0.50 7.82 5.01
N ALA A 96 0.08 8.73 5.80
CA ALA A 96 1.53 8.85 5.92
C ALA A 96 2.15 7.54 6.41
N ALA A 97 1.57 6.90 7.44
CA ALA A 97 2.06 5.62 7.95
C ALA A 97 1.94 4.48 6.91
N ILE A 98 0.78 4.36 6.26
CA ILE A 98 0.56 3.37 5.18
C ILE A 98 1.55 3.59 4.04
N ALA A 99 1.73 4.82 3.59
CA ALA A 99 2.66 5.15 2.50
C ALA A 99 4.10 4.82 2.87
N GLY A 100 4.53 5.10 4.10
CA GLY A 100 5.86 4.77 4.61
C GLY A 100 6.16 3.26 4.61
N ILE A 101 5.13 2.42 4.73
CA ILE A 101 5.25 0.96 4.61
C ILE A 101 5.21 0.55 3.14
N CYS A 102 4.18 0.93 2.39
CA CYS A 102 4.01 0.48 1.00
C CYS A 102 5.21 0.85 0.12
N THR A 103 5.73 2.07 0.24
CA THR A 103 6.85 2.56 -0.59
C THR A 103 8.20 1.87 -0.33
N LYS A 104 8.34 1.13 0.78
CA LYS A 104 9.53 0.28 1.02
C LYS A 104 9.49 -0.99 0.17
N HIS A 105 8.31 -1.49 -0.16
CA HIS A 105 8.11 -2.74 -0.89
C HIS A 105 7.67 -2.49 -2.35
N ASP A 106 7.14 -1.30 -2.66
CA ASP A 106 6.69 -0.90 -4.00
C ASP A 106 7.63 0.16 -4.62
N THR A 107 8.47 -0.27 -5.56
CA THR A 107 9.62 0.52 -6.03
C THR A 107 9.27 1.66 -7.00
N ASP A 108 8.16 1.56 -7.74
CA ASP A 108 7.65 2.64 -8.58
C ASP A 108 6.78 3.64 -7.79
N GLY A 109 6.35 3.25 -6.59
CA GLY A 109 5.66 4.08 -5.61
C GLY A 109 4.15 3.91 -5.68
N ILE A 110 3.44 4.67 -4.86
CA ILE A 110 1.98 4.58 -4.75
C ILE A 110 1.29 5.76 -5.43
N ASP A 111 0.04 5.57 -5.80
CA ASP A 111 -0.81 6.63 -6.32
C ASP A 111 -1.80 7.11 -5.26
N LEU A 112 -2.07 8.42 -5.20
CA LEU A 112 -3.03 9.02 -4.28
C LEU A 112 -4.09 9.80 -5.06
N TYR A 113 -5.34 9.46 -4.78
CA TYR A 113 -6.55 10.07 -5.32
C TYR A 113 -7.36 10.66 -4.17
N PHE A 114 -8.03 11.78 -4.43
CA PHE A 114 -9.09 12.31 -3.57
C PHE A 114 -10.46 12.08 -4.20
N LEU A 115 -11.53 12.02 -3.39
CA LEU A 115 -12.91 11.93 -3.90
C LEU A 115 -13.29 13.17 -4.71
N ASN A 116 -13.03 14.35 -4.18
CA ASN A 116 -13.44 15.64 -4.73
C ASN A 116 -12.27 16.39 -5.39
N HIS A 117 -11.11 16.45 -4.73
CA HIS A 117 -9.94 17.13 -5.26
C HIS A 117 -9.35 16.38 -6.48
N ARG A 118 -8.75 17.16 -7.38
CA ARG A 118 -8.06 16.67 -8.57
C ARG A 118 -6.76 17.45 -8.69
N LYS A 119 -5.63 16.74 -8.82
CA LYS A 119 -4.39 17.35 -9.29
C LYS A 119 -4.63 17.97 -10.67
N GLU A 120 -3.91 19.04 -11.00
CA GLU A 120 -4.05 19.84 -12.23
C GLU A 120 -4.37 19.04 -13.50
N ARG A 121 -5.00 19.70 -14.50
CA ARG A 121 -5.60 19.09 -15.71
C ARG A 121 -4.74 18.09 -16.50
N ASN A 122 -3.42 18.08 -16.34
CA ASN A 122 -2.51 17.17 -17.06
C ASN A 122 -2.22 15.85 -16.32
N ALA A 123 -2.70 15.69 -15.09
CA ALA A 123 -2.55 14.44 -14.34
C ALA A 123 -3.62 13.42 -14.76
N PRO A 124 -3.25 12.15 -15.04
CA PRO A 124 -4.22 11.09 -15.34
C PRO A 124 -5.28 11.01 -14.24
N ASN A 125 -6.54 11.28 -14.59
CA ASN A 125 -7.69 11.27 -13.68
C ASN A 125 -7.53 12.09 -12.38
N GLY A 126 -6.64 13.08 -12.38
CA GLY A 126 -6.37 13.97 -11.25
C GLY A 126 -5.60 13.34 -10.08
N ALA A 127 -4.84 12.27 -10.33
CA ALA A 127 -4.04 11.56 -9.32
C ALA A 127 -2.72 12.28 -8.99
N TYR A 128 -2.21 12.04 -7.78
CA TYR A 128 -0.80 12.23 -7.44
C TYR A 128 -0.09 10.88 -7.56
N THR A 129 0.76 10.72 -8.57
CA THR A 129 1.40 9.44 -8.87
C THR A 129 2.84 9.36 -8.36
N ASN A 130 3.34 8.14 -8.23
CA ASN A 130 4.74 7.83 -7.88
C ASN A 130 5.18 8.47 -6.54
N ILE A 131 4.31 8.43 -5.53
CA ILE A 131 4.63 8.85 -4.17
C ILE A 131 5.54 7.78 -3.57
N LYS A 132 6.71 8.20 -3.06
CA LYS A 132 7.76 7.31 -2.56
C LYS A 132 8.16 7.55 -1.12
N ILE A 133 7.74 8.68 -0.53
CA ILE A 133 8.07 9.03 0.85
C ILE A 133 6.88 9.71 1.54
N GLU A 134 6.82 9.57 2.85
CA GLU A 134 5.77 10.15 3.71
C GLU A 134 5.68 11.67 3.58
N GLU A 135 6.81 12.36 3.40
CA GLU A 135 6.85 13.82 3.27
C GLU A 135 6.03 14.33 2.07
N GLN A 136 6.02 13.58 0.95
CA GLN A 136 5.22 13.93 -0.22
C GLN A 136 3.72 13.89 0.09
N VAL A 137 3.26 12.91 0.88
CA VAL A 137 1.87 12.83 1.37
C VAL A 137 1.53 14.08 2.17
N ARG A 138 2.36 14.41 3.17
CA ARG A 138 2.13 15.58 4.05
C ARG A 138 2.04 16.88 3.25
N ASN A 139 2.92 17.06 2.27
CA ASN A 139 2.89 18.22 1.38
C ASN A 139 1.62 18.28 0.52
N ILE A 140 1.11 17.14 0.05
CA ILE A 140 -0.17 17.08 -0.68
C ILE A 140 -1.31 17.48 0.25
N PHE A 141 -1.40 16.91 1.46
CA PHE A 141 -2.43 17.25 2.45
C PHE A 141 -2.41 18.71 2.85
N ALA A 142 -1.24 19.33 2.98
CA ALA A 142 -1.11 20.76 3.24
C ALA A 142 -1.68 21.65 2.13
N SER A 143 -1.87 21.12 0.91
CA SER A 143 -2.41 21.83 -0.26
C SER A 143 -3.89 21.54 -0.54
N VAL A 144 -4.50 20.60 0.18
CA VAL A 144 -5.88 20.14 -0.04
C VAL A 144 -6.70 20.41 1.21
N ALA A 145 -7.92 20.90 1.02
CA ALA A 145 -8.87 21.14 2.09
C ALA A 145 -10.14 20.30 1.88
N PRO A 146 -10.69 19.68 2.95
CA PRO A 146 -11.97 18.98 2.91
C PRO A 146 -13.09 19.85 2.34
N ARG A 147 -13.86 19.31 1.38
CA ARG A 147 -14.99 19.98 0.72
C ARG A 147 -15.89 19.01 -0.05
N GLY A 148 -17.18 19.29 -0.06
CA GLY A 148 -18.13 18.63 -0.95
C GLY A 148 -18.68 17.34 -0.36
N ALA A 149 -19.17 16.48 -1.24
CA ALA A 149 -19.86 15.24 -0.89
C ALA A 149 -18.89 14.05 -0.80
N THR A 150 -19.42 12.85 -0.57
CA THR A 150 -18.67 11.60 -0.46
C THR A 150 -19.02 10.65 -1.62
N PRO A 151 -18.64 10.97 -2.88
CA PRO A 151 -19.03 10.19 -4.06
C PRO A 151 -18.05 9.04 -4.34
N VAL A 152 -17.99 8.07 -3.42
CA VAL A 152 -17.03 6.95 -3.48
C VAL A 152 -17.25 6.09 -4.72
N GLY A 153 -18.50 5.74 -5.04
CA GLY A 153 -18.82 4.91 -6.20
C GLY A 153 -18.35 5.55 -7.51
N ARG A 154 -18.67 6.83 -7.71
CA ARG A 154 -18.21 7.60 -8.87
C ARG A 154 -16.69 7.63 -8.96
N ARG A 155 -16.00 7.85 -7.85
CA ARG A 155 -14.54 7.95 -7.87
C ARG A 155 -13.87 6.60 -8.12
N LEU A 156 -14.40 5.52 -7.57
CA LEU A 156 -13.98 4.15 -7.89
C LEU A 156 -14.17 3.87 -9.39
N ARG A 157 -15.29 4.30 -10.00
CA ARG A 157 -15.49 4.18 -11.45
C ARG A 157 -14.41 4.89 -12.25
N ASP A 158 -14.06 6.12 -11.89
CA ASP A 158 -13.01 6.90 -12.58
C ASP A 158 -11.64 6.17 -12.58
N ILE A 159 -11.35 5.41 -11.51
CA ILE A 159 -10.09 4.66 -11.34
C ILE A 159 -10.18 3.29 -12.03
N LEU A 160 -11.22 2.52 -11.76
CA LEU A 160 -11.38 1.14 -12.20
C LEU A 160 -11.68 1.02 -13.68
N GLN A 161 -12.46 1.93 -14.27
CA GLN A 161 -12.84 1.84 -15.68
C GLN A 161 -11.64 1.82 -16.66
N PRO A 162 -10.67 2.77 -16.61
CA PRO A 162 -9.49 2.69 -17.46
C PRO A 162 -8.63 1.45 -17.17
N TYR A 163 -8.54 1.03 -15.89
CA TYR A 163 -7.84 -0.18 -15.51
C TYR A 163 -8.48 -1.44 -16.13
N MET A 164 -9.81 -1.56 -16.11
CA MET A 164 -10.52 -2.68 -16.74
C MET A 164 -10.29 -2.78 -18.24
N TYR A 165 -10.15 -1.65 -18.94
CA TYR A 165 -9.79 -1.69 -20.37
C TYR A 165 -8.41 -2.32 -20.58
N ARG A 166 -7.44 -2.02 -19.70
CA ARG A 166 -6.11 -2.65 -19.74
C ARG A 166 -6.21 -4.15 -19.45
N VAL A 167 -6.97 -4.57 -18.43
CA VAL A 167 -7.17 -5.98 -18.08
C VAL A 167 -7.83 -6.75 -19.25
N LYS A 168 -8.87 -6.18 -19.87
CA LYS A 168 -9.50 -6.77 -21.07
C LYS A 168 -8.53 -6.90 -22.23
N TRP A 169 -7.69 -5.90 -22.44
CA TRP A 169 -6.67 -5.92 -23.49
C TRP A 169 -5.61 -6.99 -23.25
N MET A 170 -5.10 -7.08 -22.02
CA MET A 170 -4.18 -8.14 -21.58
C MET A 170 -4.80 -9.53 -21.82
N GLN A 171 -6.08 -9.71 -21.54
CA GLN A 171 -6.72 -11.01 -21.68
C GLN A 171 -6.87 -11.47 -23.13
N GLN A 172 -6.95 -10.53 -24.07
CA GLN A 172 -7.02 -10.81 -25.51
C GLN A 172 -5.63 -10.90 -26.17
N ALA A 173 -4.56 -10.62 -25.41
CA ALA A 173 -3.21 -10.61 -25.95
C ALA A 173 -2.73 -12.04 -26.34
N PRO A 174 -1.85 -12.16 -27.35
CA PRO A 174 -1.30 -13.44 -27.76
C PRO A 174 -0.56 -14.14 -26.62
N ARG A 175 -0.89 -15.42 -26.40
CA ARG A 175 -0.22 -16.29 -25.42
C ARG A 175 0.67 -17.34 -26.10
N ASP A 176 1.68 -17.81 -25.38
CA ASP A 176 2.49 -18.95 -25.81
C ASP A 176 1.80 -20.29 -25.49
N MET A 177 2.49 -21.41 -25.68
CA MET A 177 1.92 -22.74 -25.42
C MET A 177 1.72 -23.08 -23.94
N TYR A 178 2.30 -22.28 -23.05
CA TYR A 178 2.15 -22.41 -21.60
C TYR A 178 1.08 -21.47 -21.03
N GLY A 179 0.51 -20.60 -21.87
CA GLY A 179 -0.48 -19.60 -21.47
C GLY A 179 0.13 -18.27 -21.04
N GLU A 180 1.44 -18.09 -21.16
CA GLU A 180 2.12 -16.85 -20.80
C GLU A 180 1.97 -15.79 -21.89
N LEU A 181 1.96 -14.51 -21.49
CA LEU A 181 1.91 -13.40 -22.44
C LEU A 181 3.17 -13.41 -23.32
N ARG A 182 2.99 -13.39 -24.64
CA ARG A 182 4.13 -13.29 -25.58
C ARG A 182 4.86 -11.94 -25.48
N ASP A 183 4.12 -10.89 -25.13
CA ASP A 183 4.68 -9.57 -24.83
C ASP A 183 4.41 -9.25 -23.35
N PRO A 184 5.44 -9.40 -22.48
CA PRO A 184 5.32 -9.08 -21.06
C PRO A 184 4.93 -7.63 -20.77
N ALA A 185 5.15 -6.69 -21.70
CA ALA A 185 4.75 -5.29 -21.51
C ALA A 185 3.23 -5.09 -21.54
N LEU A 186 2.47 -6.10 -22.01
CA LEU A 186 1.01 -6.10 -21.96
C LEU A 186 0.46 -6.57 -20.60
N PHE A 187 1.32 -7.04 -19.70
CA PHE A 187 0.92 -7.42 -18.36
C PHE A 187 0.36 -6.22 -17.58
N VAL A 188 -0.75 -6.45 -16.90
CA VAL A 188 -1.41 -5.47 -16.05
C VAL A 188 -1.30 -5.96 -14.61
N ARG A 189 -0.45 -5.27 -13.84
CA ARG A 189 -0.24 -5.55 -12.43
C ARG A 189 -1.58 -5.45 -11.68
N PRO A 190 -1.90 -6.40 -10.79
CA PRO A 190 -3.01 -6.28 -9.86
C PRO A 190 -2.99 -4.95 -9.10
N ILE A 191 -4.16 -4.41 -8.74
CA ILE A 191 -4.25 -3.17 -7.95
C ILE A 191 -4.82 -3.45 -6.56
N ASN A 192 -4.36 -2.69 -5.58
CA ASN A 192 -4.91 -2.67 -4.24
C ASN A 192 -5.34 -1.23 -3.90
N ILE A 193 -6.66 -0.99 -3.87
CA ILE A 193 -7.23 0.33 -3.58
C ILE A 193 -7.56 0.40 -2.10
N ILE A 194 -6.82 1.18 -1.33
CA ILE A 194 -7.11 1.46 0.08
C ILE A 194 -7.89 2.77 0.14
N THR A 195 -9.16 2.68 0.49
CA THR A 195 -10.10 3.81 0.59
C THR A 195 -10.24 4.26 2.04
N ILE A 196 -9.77 5.46 2.34
CA ILE A 196 -9.83 6.08 3.67
C ILE A 196 -11.02 7.02 3.71
N THR A 197 -12.01 6.73 4.54
CA THR A 197 -13.33 7.38 4.53
C THR A 197 -13.95 7.39 5.92
N ASP A 198 -14.82 8.36 6.23
CA ASP A 198 -15.66 8.31 7.43
C ASP A 198 -16.98 7.54 7.23
N GLY A 199 -17.29 7.19 5.96
CA GLY A 199 -18.19 6.11 5.55
C GLY A 199 -19.62 6.49 5.17
N GLU A 200 -20.01 7.78 5.23
CA GLU A 200 -21.35 8.21 4.80
C GLU A 200 -21.38 8.49 3.27
N PHE A 201 -21.54 7.44 2.47
CA PHE A 201 -21.48 7.58 1.01
C PHE A 201 -22.70 8.31 0.46
N THR A 202 -22.45 9.23 -0.46
CA THR A 202 -23.51 10.04 -1.11
C THR A 202 -23.97 9.46 -2.45
N ASP A 203 -23.41 8.31 -2.84
CA ASP A 203 -23.76 7.57 -4.04
C ASP A 203 -23.74 6.05 -3.82
N ASP A 204 -24.29 5.32 -4.80
CA ASP A 204 -24.41 3.87 -4.75
C ASP A 204 -23.08 3.21 -5.16
N ALA A 205 -22.17 3.03 -4.20
CA ALA A 205 -20.89 2.36 -4.43
C ALA A 205 -21.06 0.84 -4.68
N GLU A 206 -22.03 0.19 -4.03
CA GLU A 206 -22.29 -1.25 -4.18
C GLU A 206 -22.54 -1.61 -5.65
N SER A 207 -23.45 -0.90 -6.32
CA SER A 207 -23.76 -1.15 -7.73
C SER A 207 -22.55 -0.93 -8.65
N ILE A 208 -21.67 0.02 -8.32
CA ILE A 208 -20.45 0.27 -9.09
C ILE A 208 -19.46 -0.86 -8.92
N ILE A 209 -19.20 -1.27 -7.68
CA ILE A 209 -18.28 -2.36 -7.38
C ILE A 209 -18.80 -3.66 -8.01
N GLY A 210 -20.10 -3.95 -7.88
CA GLY A 210 -20.74 -5.10 -8.52
C GLY A 210 -20.57 -5.15 -10.04
N GLN A 211 -20.69 -4.00 -10.74
CA GLN A 211 -20.40 -3.93 -12.19
C GLN A 211 -18.95 -4.35 -12.51
N PHE A 212 -17.98 -3.94 -11.69
CA PHE A 212 -16.58 -4.30 -11.92
C PHE A 212 -16.27 -5.74 -11.56
N VAL A 213 -16.91 -6.29 -10.54
CA VAL A 213 -16.88 -7.73 -10.24
C VAL A 213 -17.33 -8.54 -11.46
N GLU A 214 -18.47 -8.19 -12.06
CA GLU A 214 -18.97 -8.88 -13.25
C GLU A 214 -17.99 -8.80 -14.43
N ILE A 215 -17.36 -7.64 -14.62
CA ILE A 215 -16.35 -7.45 -15.66
C ILE A 215 -15.13 -8.34 -15.44
N LEU A 216 -14.63 -8.42 -14.20
CA LEU A 216 -13.47 -9.25 -13.86
C LEU A 216 -13.77 -10.74 -14.06
N ASP A 217 -14.97 -11.19 -13.68
CA ASP A 217 -15.43 -12.56 -13.92
C ASP A 217 -15.49 -12.88 -15.41
N MET A 218 -16.05 -11.98 -16.23
CA MET A 218 -16.08 -12.15 -17.69
C MET A 218 -14.68 -12.21 -18.31
N CYS A 219 -13.71 -11.52 -17.70
CA CYS A 219 -12.32 -11.57 -18.14
C CYS A 219 -11.57 -12.81 -17.64
N VAL A 220 -12.19 -13.63 -16.78
CA VAL A 220 -11.51 -14.73 -16.07
C VAL A 220 -10.25 -14.21 -15.36
N ALA A 221 -10.35 -13.00 -14.80
CA ALA A 221 -9.22 -12.36 -14.12
C ALA A 221 -8.91 -13.10 -12.81
N PRO A 222 -7.64 -13.18 -12.38
CA PRO A 222 -7.27 -13.74 -11.08
C PRO A 222 -8.09 -13.12 -9.93
N PRO A 223 -8.41 -13.88 -8.87
CA PRO A 223 -9.12 -13.37 -7.69
C PRO A 223 -8.49 -12.10 -7.08
N GLU A 224 -7.17 -12.00 -7.16
CA GLU A 224 -6.36 -10.92 -6.62
C GLU A 224 -6.19 -9.71 -7.57
N GLN A 225 -6.71 -9.75 -8.80
CA GLN A 225 -6.50 -8.68 -9.80
C GLN A 225 -6.93 -7.29 -9.31
N VAL A 226 -7.94 -7.23 -8.44
CA VAL A 226 -8.40 -6.01 -7.77
C VAL A 226 -8.76 -6.36 -6.34
N GLY A 227 -8.21 -5.61 -5.39
CA GLY A 227 -8.71 -5.48 -4.03
C GLY A 227 -9.15 -4.04 -3.74
N ILE A 228 -10.22 -3.88 -2.97
CA ILE A 228 -10.73 -2.61 -2.45
C ILE A 228 -10.81 -2.76 -0.93
N GLN A 229 -9.90 -2.13 -0.22
CA GLN A 229 -9.94 -2.05 1.23
C GLN A 229 -10.66 -0.77 1.66
N PHE A 230 -11.70 -0.88 2.47
CA PHE A 230 -12.23 0.29 3.19
C PHE A 230 -11.56 0.40 4.55
N PHE A 231 -11.12 1.61 4.85
CA PHE A 231 -10.51 1.98 6.11
C PHE A 231 -11.29 3.14 6.73
N GLN A 232 -12.10 2.82 7.73
CA GLN A 232 -13.04 3.77 8.31
C GLN A 232 -12.35 4.68 9.32
N ILE A 233 -12.40 6.00 9.12
CA ILE A 233 -11.99 7.04 10.06
C ILE A 233 -13.17 7.47 10.93
N GLY A 234 -12.92 7.69 12.23
CA GLY A 234 -13.96 8.05 13.19
C GLY A 234 -14.76 6.86 13.75
N GLU A 235 -15.88 7.16 14.40
CA GLU A 235 -16.62 6.21 15.25
C GLU A 235 -18.05 5.93 14.80
N ASP A 236 -18.48 6.48 13.67
CA ASP A 236 -19.84 6.38 13.18
C ASP A 236 -20.26 4.90 12.99
N GLU A 237 -21.31 4.48 13.70
CA GLU A 237 -21.78 3.10 13.71
C GLU A 237 -22.57 2.75 12.45
N ASP A 238 -23.32 3.70 11.88
CA ASP A 238 -24.11 3.49 10.67
C ASP A 238 -23.18 3.35 9.46
N ALA A 239 -22.18 4.22 9.38
CA ALA A 239 -21.10 4.11 8.40
C ALA A 239 -20.36 2.77 8.52
N ARG A 240 -20.09 2.31 9.75
CA ARG A 240 -19.45 1.00 9.98
C ARG A 240 -20.31 -0.15 9.47
N ALA A 241 -21.59 -0.16 9.85
CA ALA A 241 -22.52 -1.19 9.41
C ALA A 241 -22.65 -1.23 7.88
N TYR A 242 -22.67 -0.07 7.23
CA TYR A 242 -22.68 0.01 5.77
C TYR A 242 -21.41 -0.55 5.11
N LEU A 243 -20.21 -0.23 5.64
CA LEU A 243 -18.96 -0.78 5.12
C LEU A 243 -18.81 -2.29 5.38
N GLU A 244 -19.31 -2.78 6.51
CA GLU A 244 -19.39 -4.22 6.82
C GLU A 244 -20.39 -4.95 5.91
N GLU A 245 -21.48 -4.29 5.51
CA GLU A 245 -22.42 -4.82 4.53
C GLU A 245 -21.77 -4.90 3.13
N LEU A 246 -21.04 -3.89 2.71
CA LEU A 246 -20.29 -3.91 1.44
C LEU A 246 -19.26 -5.05 1.37
N ASP A 247 -18.62 -5.36 2.50
CA ASP A 247 -17.65 -6.44 2.64
C ASP A 247 -18.34 -7.84 2.58
N ASN A 248 -19.31 -8.08 3.48
CA ASN A 248 -19.93 -9.40 3.64
C ASN A 248 -20.96 -9.75 2.56
N ASN A 249 -21.63 -8.75 1.98
CA ASN A 249 -22.86 -8.95 1.21
C ASN A 249 -22.74 -8.52 -0.25
N LEU A 250 -21.53 -8.23 -0.75
CA LEU A 250 -21.33 -7.79 -2.13
C LEU A 250 -21.98 -8.77 -3.11
N GLY A 251 -23.02 -8.30 -3.81
CA GLY A 251 -23.72 -9.08 -4.82
C GLY A 251 -24.66 -10.16 -4.28
N GLN A 252 -25.13 -10.08 -3.03
CA GLN A 252 -26.25 -10.93 -2.54
C GLN A 252 -27.53 -10.76 -3.36
N ASN A 253 -27.73 -9.58 -3.96
CA ASN A 253 -28.84 -9.30 -4.86
C ASN A 253 -28.62 -9.85 -6.29
N SER A 254 -27.45 -10.43 -6.57
CA SER A 254 -27.18 -11.07 -7.86
C SER A 254 -27.70 -12.50 -7.88
N GLN A 255 -28.20 -12.97 -9.02
CA GLN A 255 -28.69 -14.36 -9.17
C GLN A 255 -27.56 -15.42 -9.11
N ARG A 256 -26.32 -15.01 -8.81
CA ARG A 256 -25.14 -15.88 -8.79
C ARG A 256 -24.95 -16.46 -7.40
N LYS A 257 -24.66 -17.77 -7.34
CA LYS A 257 -24.38 -18.48 -6.08
C LYS A 257 -23.03 -18.12 -5.45
N HIS A 258 -22.13 -17.50 -6.20
CA HIS A 258 -20.81 -17.10 -5.72
C HIS A 258 -20.36 -15.85 -6.47
N VAL A 259 -20.11 -14.79 -5.72
CA VAL A 259 -19.55 -13.52 -6.20
C VAL A 259 -18.10 -13.48 -5.73
N ARG A 260 -17.17 -13.09 -6.60
CA ARG A 260 -15.77 -12.93 -6.18
C ARG A 260 -15.70 -11.85 -5.10
N ASP A 261 -14.97 -12.18 -4.05
CA ASP A 261 -14.75 -11.31 -2.92
C ASP A 261 -13.51 -10.43 -3.19
N ILE A 262 -13.75 -9.13 -3.38
CA ILE A 262 -12.73 -8.11 -3.67
C ILE A 262 -12.75 -6.95 -2.67
N VAL A 263 -13.69 -6.94 -1.72
CA VAL A 263 -13.87 -5.86 -0.74
C VAL A 263 -13.47 -6.40 0.63
N ASP A 264 -12.76 -5.61 1.42
CA ASP A 264 -12.52 -5.90 2.84
C ASP A 264 -12.65 -4.59 3.62
N THR A 265 -13.07 -4.66 4.88
CA THR A 265 -13.23 -3.48 5.74
C THR A 265 -12.42 -3.60 7.03
N VAL A 266 -11.72 -2.51 7.38
CA VAL A 266 -10.99 -2.38 8.66
C VAL A 266 -11.41 -1.09 9.36
N PRO A 267 -11.91 -1.15 10.61
CA PRO A 267 -12.19 0.04 11.40
C PRO A 267 -10.91 0.66 11.98
N TRP A 268 -10.90 1.98 12.20
CA TRP A 268 -9.75 2.73 12.75
C TRP A 268 -9.31 2.30 14.17
N ARG A 269 -10.07 1.50 14.94
CA ARG A 269 -9.76 1.23 16.36
C ARG A 269 -9.44 -0.22 16.73
N GLY A 270 -8.19 -0.42 17.15
CA GLY A 270 -7.87 -1.18 18.36
C GLY A 270 -8.26 -0.39 19.61
N SER A 271 -8.65 -1.08 20.68
CA SER A 271 -9.61 -0.64 21.71
C SER A 271 -9.31 0.65 22.53
N ASN A 272 -8.19 1.37 22.34
CA ASN A 272 -7.70 2.35 23.32
C ASN A 272 -7.19 3.70 22.74
N GLY A 273 -7.58 4.08 21.51
CA GLY A 273 -7.13 5.36 20.93
C GLY A 273 -5.66 5.39 20.50
N SER A 274 -5.04 4.22 20.36
CA SER A 274 -3.72 4.05 19.74
C SER A 274 -3.82 4.20 18.22
N THR A 275 -2.78 4.77 17.62
CA THR A 275 -2.50 4.71 16.18
C THR A 275 -2.55 3.26 15.68
N LEU A 276 -2.89 3.06 14.40
CA LEU A 276 -2.74 1.77 13.72
C LEU A 276 -1.42 1.09 14.16
N ASP A 277 -1.53 -0.05 14.84
CA ASP A 277 -0.37 -0.87 15.16
C ASP A 277 0.08 -1.64 13.89
N GLY A 278 1.22 -2.34 13.95
CA GLY A 278 1.77 -3.03 12.79
C GLY A 278 0.81 -4.07 12.18
N GLU A 279 -0.06 -4.67 12.99
CA GLU A 279 -1.07 -5.64 12.54
C GLU A 279 -2.27 -4.95 11.88
N GLY A 280 -2.74 -3.84 12.45
CA GLY A 280 -3.76 -2.99 11.85
C GLY A 280 -3.32 -2.42 10.49
N VAL A 281 -2.06 -1.96 10.39
CA VAL A 281 -1.53 -1.54 9.07
C VAL A 281 -1.41 -2.73 8.12
N LEU A 282 -0.94 -3.90 8.59
CA LEU A 282 -0.84 -5.08 7.74
C LEU A 282 -2.21 -5.48 7.18
N LYS A 283 -3.25 -5.51 8.00
CA LYS A 283 -4.61 -5.82 7.53
C LYS A 283 -5.13 -4.73 6.61
N CYS A 284 -4.96 -3.46 6.94
CA CYS A 284 -5.34 -2.33 6.08
C CYS A 284 -4.66 -2.41 4.70
N VAL A 285 -3.43 -2.90 4.66
CA VAL A 285 -2.63 -2.90 3.43
C VAL A 285 -2.81 -4.18 2.61
N LEU A 286 -3.15 -5.33 3.22
CA LEU A 286 -3.23 -6.61 2.49
C LEU A 286 -4.55 -7.35 2.60
N GLY A 287 -5.52 -6.90 3.40
CA GLY A 287 -6.76 -7.63 3.66
C GLY A 287 -7.54 -7.96 2.39
N ALA A 288 -7.77 -6.95 1.54
CA ALA A 288 -8.50 -7.12 0.30
C ALA A 288 -7.80 -7.99 -0.78
N VAL A 289 -6.48 -8.15 -0.72
CA VAL A 289 -5.69 -8.85 -1.76
C VAL A 289 -5.04 -10.16 -1.30
N ASN A 290 -4.94 -10.39 0.01
CA ASN A 290 -4.36 -11.59 0.60
C ASN A 290 -5.39 -12.33 1.48
N LYS A 291 -6.10 -13.28 0.88
CA LYS A 291 -7.14 -14.11 1.54
C LYS A 291 -6.62 -14.99 2.69
N ARG A 292 -5.31 -15.10 2.90
CA ARG A 292 -4.75 -15.78 4.08
C ARG A 292 -4.70 -14.85 5.29
N LEU A 293 -4.51 -13.55 5.07
CA LEU A 293 -4.49 -12.52 6.11
C LEU A 293 -5.91 -12.08 6.48
N ASP A 294 -6.80 -11.99 5.50
CA ASP A 294 -8.24 -11.70 5.67
C ASP A 294 -8.93 -12.58 6.73
N ARG A 295 -8.71 -13.90 6.70
CA ARG A 295 -9.33 -14.86 7.64
C ARG A 295 -8.94 -14.68 9.12
N LYS A 296 -8.01 -13.76 9.45
CA LYS A 296 -7.68 -13.42 10.84
C LYS A 296 -8.56 -12.25 11.29
N LYS A 297 -9.37 -12.48 12.32
CA LYS A 297 -10.07 -11.41 13.03
C LYS A 297 -9.05 -10.58 13.82
N VAL A 298 -9.14 -9.26 13.69
CA VAL A 298 -8.46 -8.28 14.57
C VAL A 298 -9.28 -8.17 15.85
#